data_AF-A0A3S0N578-F1
#
_entry.id   AF-A0A3S0N578-F1
#
_cell.length_a   1.000
_cell.length_b   1.000
_cell.length_c   1.000
_cell.angle_alpha   90.00
_cell.angle_beta   90.00
_cell.angle_gamma   90.00
#
_symmetry.space_group_name_H-M   'P 1'
#
loop_
_entity.id
_entity.type
_entity.pdbx_description
1 polymer ?
#
loop_
_entity_poly.entity_id
_entity_poly.type
_entity_poly.pdbx_seq_one_letter_code
_entity_poly.pdbx_strand_id
1 'polypeptide(L)'
;MLKMQLYYQLNERVSFVKPKDKIVAQLLFDLGNTAFLMNQNDNALSDYKLAIEYGFENPLINDRMKAVLSKTGKSEAQESRFDLMETVIAIAAFLLAGLIVFIFRKKILLLLK
;
A
#
# COMPACT_ATOMS: atom_id res chain seq x y z
N MET A 1 -6.65 14.63 10.70
CA MET A 1 -6.18 15.79 11.49
C MET A 1 -5.22 15.35 12.60
N LEU A 2 -5.62 14.45 13.49
CA LEU A 2 -4.81 13.98 14.63
C LEU A 2 -3.44 13.38 14.27
N LYS A 3 -3.37 12.47 13.29
CA LYS A 3 -2.09 11.87 12.85
C LYS A 3 -1.05 12.93 12.44
N MET A 4 -1.48 13.94 11.68
CA MET A 4 -0.59 15.00 11.21
C MET A 4 -0.09 15.85 12.37
N GLN A 5 -0.96 16.16 13.35
CA GLN A 5 -0.56 16.90 14.55
C GLN A 5 0.50 16.13 15.37
N LEU A 6 0.27 14.82 15.56
CA LEU A 6 1.25 13.93 16.20
C LEU A 6 2.57 13.89 15.43
N TYR A 7 2.51 13.73 14.11
CA TYR A 7 3.70 13.69 13.24
C TYR A 7 4.55 14.96 13.35
N TYR A 8 3.94 16.14 13.22
CA TYR A 8 4.70 17.40 13.29
C TYR A 8 5.31 17.63 14.66
N GLN A 9 4.55 17.45 15.75
CA GLN A 9 5.06 17.62 17.10
C GLN A 9 6.18 16.62 17.42
N LEU A 10 6.05 15.37 16.96
CA LEU A 10 7.03 14.33 17.23
C LEU A 10 8.31 14.56 16.43
N ASN A 11 8.21 14.97 15.16
CA ASN A 11 9.38 15.29 14.34
C ASN A 11 10.21 16.43 14.92
N GLU A 12 9.58 17.46 15.47
CA GLU A 12 10.31 18.52 16.18
C GLU A 12 11.05 17.96 17.40
N ARG A 13 10.46 17.03 18.14
CA ARG A 13 11.15 16.43 19.30
C ARG A 13 12.32 15.55 18.88
N VAL A 14 12.15 14.74 17.83
CA VAL A 14 13.18 13.83 17.29
C VAL A 14 14.42 14.58 16.79
N SER A 15 14.29 15.83 16.34
CA SER A 15 15.45 16.64 15.94
C SER A 15 16.30 17.14 17.12
N PHE A 16 15.73 17.24 18.34
CA PHE A 16 16.44 17.73 19.53
C PHE A 16 16.74 16.64 20.58
N VAL A 17 15.90 15.62 20.68
CA VAL A 17 16.02 14.53 21.65
C VAL A 17 16.69 13.34 20.97
N LYS A 18 17.88 12.96 21.42
CA LYS A 18 18.59 11.79 20.90
C LYS A 18 18.09 10.50 21.56
N PRO A 19 18.13 9.35 20.86
CA PRO A 19 17.94 8.05 21.48
C PRO A 19 18.92 7.80 22.64
N LYS A 20 18.55 7.12 23.72
CA LYS A 20 17.22 6.53 24.00
C LYS A 20 16.31 7.53 24.73
N ASP A 21 15.03 7.54 24.38
CA ASP A 21 13.98 8.27 25.10
C ASP A 21 12.68 7.47 25.05
N LYS A 22 12.21 7.03 26.22
CA LYS A 22 11.04 6.14 26.33
C LYS A 22 9.73 6.82 25.90
N ILE A 23 9.62 8.14 26.08
CA ILE A 23 8.42 8.90 25.69
C ILE A 23 8.38 9.01 24.16
N VAL A 24 9.50 9.39 23.55
CA VAL A 24 9.60 9.46 22.08
C VAL A 24 9.40 8.07 21.46
N ALA A 25 9.97 7.03 22.06
CA ALA A 25 9.78 5.64 21.63
C ALA A 25 8.29 5.23 21.62
N GLN A 26 7.55 5.54 22.70
CA GLN A 26 6.11 5.26 22.79
C GLN A 26 5.31 6.05 21.73
N LEU A 27 5.61 7.34 21.57
CA LEU A 27 4.92 8.19 20.59
C LEU A 27 5.16 7.72 19.15
N LEU A 28 6.37 7.26 18.82
CA LEU A 28 6.69 6.67 17.52
C LEU A 28 5.92 5.37 17.28
N PHE A 29 5.80 4.52 18.31
CA PHE A 29 4.98 3.32 18.23
C PHE A 29 3.50 3.64 17.97
N ASP A 30 2.94 4.65 18.67
CA ASP A 30 1.56 5.07 18.49
C ASP A 30 1.31 5.74 17.13
N LEU A 31 2.29 6.48 16.62
CA LEU A 31 2.27 7.03 15.26
C LEU A 31 2.24 5.90 14.22
N GLY A 32 3.07 4.87 14.38
CA GLY A 32 3.08 3.69 13.51
C GLY A 32 1.75 2.94 13.51
N ASN A 33 1.14 2.76 14.69
CA ASN A 33 -0.21 2.18 14.80
C ASN A 33 -1.25 3.01 14.02
N THR A 34 -1.19 4.33 14.15
CA THR A 34 -2.10 5.24 13.46
C THR A 34 -1.90 5.17 11.94
N ALA A 35 -0.65 5.17 11.46
CA ALA A 35 -0.32 5.01 10.05
C ALA A 35 -0.84 3.68 9.49
N PHE A 36 -0.71 2.59 10.23
CA PHE A 36 -1.20 1.27 9.81
C PHE A 36 -2.73 1.23 9.67
N LEU A 37 -3.46 1.84 10.61
CA LEU A 37 -4.92 1.97 10.53
C LEU A 37 -5.37 2.81 9.34
N MET A 38 -4.55 3.78 8.91
CA MET A 38 -4.78 4.61 7.74
C MET A 38 -4.33 3.96 6.42
N ASN A 39 -3.98 2.66 6.41
CA ASN A 39 -3.42 1.92 5.27
C ASN A 39 -2.09 2.49 4.74
N GLN A 40 -1.37 3.27 5.55
CA GLN A 40 -0.06 3.82 5.20
C GLN A 40 1.05 2.89 5.71
N ASN A 41 1.13 1.71 5.12
CA ASN A 41 1.94 0.60 5.62
C ASN A 41 3.45 0.92 5.67
N ASP A 42 3.99 1.63 4.68
CA ASP A 42 5.41 2.00 4.66
C ASP A 42 5.77 2.97 5.78
N ASN A 43 4.91 3.97 6.02
CA ASN A 43 5.04 4.91 7.12
C ASN A 43 4.99 4.15 8.46
N ALA A 44 4.01 3.25 8.63
CA ALA A 44 3.89 2.45 9.83
C ALA A 44 5.16 1.64 10.12
N LEU A 45 5.73 0.99 9.11
CA LEU A 45 6.96 0.21 9.25
C LEU A 45 8.16 1.10 9.62
N SER A 46 8.26 2.28 9.03
CA SER A 46 9.30 3.27 9.33
C SER A 46 9.19 3.76 10.78
N ASP A 47 7.99 4.15 11.20
CA ASP A 47 7.72 4.65 12.56
C ASP A 47 8.02 3.58 13.62
N TYR A 48 7.68 2.30 13.37
CA TYR A 48 8.03 1.21 14.27
C TYR A 48 9.54 0.98 14.37
N LYS A 49 10.29 1.05 13.26
CA LYS A 49 11.75 0.92 13.30
C LYS A 49 12.38 2.04 14.13
N LEU A 50 11.89 3.27 13.96
CA LEU A 50 12.37 4.41 14.73
C LEU A 50 12.00 4.27 16.21
N ALA A 51 10.82 3.76 16.54
CA ALA A 51 10.44 3.47 17.92
C ALA A 51 11.43 2.50 18.61
N ILE A 52 11.88 1.46 17.90
CA ILE A 52 12.90 0.52 18.40
C ILE A 52 14.22 1.24 18.65
N GLU A 53 14.66 2.09 17.72
CA GLU A 53 15.90 2.88 17.87
C GLU A 53 15.85 3.77 19.13
N TYR A 54 14.69 4.38 19.40
CA TYR A 54 14.47 5.21 20.60
C TYR A 54 14.33 4.42 21.90
N GLY A 55 14.29 3.08 21.84
CA GLY A 55 14.25 2.21 23.00
C GLY A 55 12.87 1.65 23.34
N PHE A 56 11.99 1.48 22.35
CA PHE A 56 10.74 0.75 22.56
C PHE A 56 11.04 -0.76 22.71
N GLU A 57 10.73 -1.32 23.88
CA GLU A 57 11.11 -2.70 24.25
C GLU A 57 9.92 -3.67 24.30
N ASN A 58 8.68 -3.19 24.16
CA ASN A 58 7.52 -4.06 24.24
C ASN A 58 7.46 -5.00 23.01
N PRO A 59 7.42 -6.33 23.20
CA PRO A 59 7.42 -7.33 22.11
C PRO A 59 6.28 -7.16 21.11
N LEU A 60 5.17 -6.51 21.50
CA LEU A 60 4.04 -6.21 20.63
C LEU A 60 4.45 -5.52 19.32
N ILE A 61 5.55 -4.77 19.32
CA ILE A 61 6.04 -4.10 18.10
C ILE A 61 6.38 -5.08 16.97
N ASN A 62 6.88 -6.28 17.31
CA ASN A 62 7.20 -7.31 16.33
C ASN A 62 5.92 -7.85 15.67
N ASP A 63 4.87 -8.08 16.47
CA ASP A 63 3.58 -8.52 15.97
C ASP A 63 2.94 -7.47 15.06
N ARG A 64 3.06 -6.19 15.42
CA ARG A 64 2.59 -5.07 14.59
C ARG A 64 3.33 -5.01 13.25
N MET A 65 4.66 -5.05 13.26
CA MET A 65 5.46 -5.05 12.03
C MET A 65 5.14 -6.25 11.13
N LYS A 66 4.95 -7.44 11.71
CA LYS A 66 4.52 -8.63 10.95
C LYS A 66 3.14 -8.45 10.32
N ALA A 67 2.20 -7.84 11.03
CA ALA A 67 0.88 -7.52 10.49
C ALA A 67 0.98 -6.57 9.29
N VAL A 68 1.83 -5.53 9.38
CA VAL A 68 2.09 -4.60 8.25
C VAL A 68 2.59 -5.36 7.01
N LEU A 69 3.66 -6.15 7.16
CA LEU A 69 4.26 -6.89 6.05
C LEU A 69 3.28 -7.86 5.40
N SER A 70 2.46 -8.55 6.21
CA SER A 70 1.44 -9.47 5.71
C SER A 70 0.35 -8.77 4.88
N LYS A 71 0.04 -7.50 5.21
CA LYS A 71 -0.97 -6.70 4.53
C LYS A 71 -0.43 -6.15 3.22
N THR A 72 0.80 -5.65 3.20
CA THR A 72 1.47 -5.17 1.98
C THR A 72 1.57 -6.27 0.94
N GLY A 73 2.07 -7.47 1.31
CA GLY A 73 2.17 -8.59 0.37
C GLY A 73 0.82 -9.08 -0.18
N LYS A 74 -0.26 -9.02 0.63
CA LYS A 74 -1.61 -9.31 0.15
C LYS A 74 -2.14 -8.24 -0.80
N SER A 75 -1.86 -6.97 -0.54
CA SER A 75 -2.26 -5.86 -1.40
C SER A 75 -1.59 -5.95 -2.76
N GLU A 76 -0.28 -6.15 -2.81
CA GLU A 76 0.50 -6.29 -4.05
C GLU A 76 0.08 -7.54 -4.85
N ALA A 77 -0.13 -8.67 -4.18
CA ALA A 77 -0.60 -9.90 -4.82
C ALA A 77 -2.02 -9.75 -5.37
N GLN A 78 -2.86 -8.93 -4.73
CA GLN A 78 -4.22 -8.68 -5.20
C GLN A 78 -4.24 -7.70 -6.38
N GLU A 79 -3.46 -6.61 -6.30
CA GLU A 79 -3.31 -5.62 -7.36
C GLU A 79 -2.74 -6.23 -8.64
N SER A 80 -1.68 -7.04 -8.54
CA SER A 80 -1.14 -7.78 -9.68
C SER A 80 -2.14 -8.76 -10.31
N ARG A 81 -2.99 -9.42 -9.52
CA ARG A 81 -4.04 -10.30 -10.06
C ARG A 81 -5.12 -9.53 -10.82
N PHE A 82 -5.47 -8.32 -10.37
CA PHE A 82 -6.39 -7.46 -11.09
C PHE A 82 -5.81 -7.02 -12.44
N ASP A 83 -4.54 -6.59 -12.46
CA ASP A 83 -3.84 -6.15 -13.69
C ASP A 83 -3.72 -7.27 -14.74
N LEU A 84 -3.39 -8.49 -14.30
CA LEU A 84 -3.36 -9.66 -15.18
C LEU A 84 -4.73 -9.97 -15.78
N MET A 85 -5.80 -9.88 -14.97
CA MET A 85 -7.15 -10.16 -15.44
C MET A 85 -7.65 -9.11 -16.43
N GLU A 86 -7.34 -7.83 -16.19
CA GLU A 86 -7.63 -6.73 -17.12
C GLU A 86 -6.94 -6.95 -18.48
N THR A 87 -5.67 -7.34 -18.45
CA THR A 87 -4.91 -7.66 -19.67
C THR A 87 -5.53 -8.83 -20.43
N VAL A 88 -5.94 -9.90 -19.75
CA VAL A 88 -6.60 -11.07 -20.37
C VAL A 88 -7.92 -10.68 -21.02
N ILE A 89 -8.73 -9.87 -20.34
CA ILE A 89 -10.01 -9.37 -20.87
C ILE A 89 -9.77 -8.52 -22.12
N ALA A 90 -8.78 -7.62 -22.11
CA ALA A 90 -8.45 -6.78 -23.25
C ALA A 90 -8.04 -7.60 -24.48
N ILE A 91 -7.19 -8.62 -24.30
CA ILE A 91 -6.77 -9.52 -25.39
C ILE A 91 -7.97 -10.30 -25.94
N ALA A 92 -8.82 -10.85 -25.06
CA ALA A 92 -10.01 -11.59 -25.47
C ALA A 92 -10.99 -10.70 -26.27
N ALA A 93 -11.20 -9.46 -25.81
CA ALA A 93 -12.04 -8.49 -26.51
C ALA A 93 -11.49 -8.13 -27.89
N PHE A 94 -10.18 -7.93 -28.02
CA PHE A 94 -9.52 -7.64 -29.30
C PHE A 94 -9.68 -8.79 -30.30
N LEU A 95 -9.48 -10.03 -29.87
CA LEU A 95 -9.66 -11.21 -30.72
C LEU A 95 -11.12 -11.39 -31.16
N LEU A 96 -12.08 -11.17 -30.24
CA LEU A 96 -13.51 -11.21 -30.56
C LEU A 96 -13.90 -10.14 -31.57
N ALA A 97 -13.42 -8.90 -31.41
CA ALA A 97 -13.65 -7.83 -32.37
C ALA A 97 -13.10 -8.19 -33.76
N GLY A 98 -11.88 -8.73 -33.82
CA GLY A 98 -11.28 -9.22 -35.07
C GLY A 98 -12.10 -10.34 -35.72
N LEU A 99 -12.59 -11.30 -34.93
CA LEU A 99 -13.45 -12.39 -35.40
C LEU A 99 -14.78 -11.87 -35.98
N ILE A 100 -15.42 -10.93 -35.29
CA ILE A 100 -16.66 -10.29 -35.76
C ILE A 100 -16.42 -9.62 -37.11
N VAL A 101 -15.37 -8.80 -37.24
CA VAL A 101 -15.03 -8.15 -38.51
C VAL A 101 -14.76 -9.19 -39.60
N PHE A 102 -14.03 -10.26 -39.29
CA PHE A 102 -13.73 -11.32 -40.26
C PHE A 102 -14.98 -12.04 -40.78
N ILE A 103 -15.93 -12.39 -39.89
CA ILE A 103 -17.19 -13.05 -40.26
C ILE A 103 -18.06 -12.12 -41.11
N PHE A 104 -18.18 -10.85 -40.73
CA PHE A 104 -19.08 -9.90 -41.37
C PHE A 104 -18.48 -9.13 -42.55
N ARG A 105 -17.17 -9.28 -42.84
CA ARG A 105 -16.47 -8.52 -43.90
C ARG A 105 -17.18 -8.50 -45.24
N LYS A 106 -17.74 -9.63 -45.70
CA LYS A 106 -18.44 -9.73 -46.99
C LYS A 106 -19.79 -9.00 -46.98
N LYS A 107 -20.52 -9.05 -45.86
CA LYS A 107 -21.82 -8.35 -45.69
C LYS A 107 -21.62 -6.84 -45.58
N ILE A 108 -20.58 -6.42 -44.86
CA ILE A 108 -20.18 -5.00 -44.74
C ILE A 108 -19.80 -4.43 -46.11
N LEU A 109 -18.98 -5.16 -46.90
CA LEU A 109 -18.58 -4.72 -48.24
C LEU A 109 -19.77 -4.57 -49.21
N LEU A 110 -20.82 -5.38 -49.03
CA LEU A 110 -22.07 -5.33 -49.80
C LEU A 110 -22.99 -4.17 -49.39
N LEU A 111 -22.93 -3.72 -48.13
CA LEU A 111 -23.69 -2.56 -47.61
C LEU A 111 -23.05 -1.21 -47.95
N LEU A 112 -21.75 -1.19 -48.26
CA LEU A 112 -20.97 0.00 -48.63
C LEU A 112 -20.95 0.27 -50.15
N LYS A 113 -21.64 -0.56 -50.94
CA LYS A 113 -21.74 -0.45 -52.40
C LYS A 113 -23.12 0.07 -52.79
#